data_AF-V2Y2K2-F1
#
_entry.id   AF-V2Y2K2-F1
#
_cell.length_a   1.000
_cell.length_b   1.000
_cell.length_c   1.000
_cell.angle_alpha   90.00
_cell.angle_beta   90.00
_cell.angle_gamma   90.00
#
_symmetry.space_group_name_H-M   'P 1'
#
loop_
_entity.id
_entity.type
_entity.pdbx_description
1 polymer ?
#
loop_
_entity_poly.entity_id
_entity_poly.type
_entity_poly.pdbx_seq_one_letter_code
_entity_poly.pdbx_strand_id
1 'polypeptide(L)'
;MDLRCRSSRHAQSIIHVEGKTIRITVFVDAYRGTPIPIELRKGELAAPLCWYKVMVLGIGDDKGVPAQNISMSILAFFGPALEDYVALAALAIPTIQKLCSHLTVKEFHTNHWAQTHNPTR
;
A
#
# COMPACT_ATOMS: atom_id res chain seq x y z
N MET A 1 -22.43 7.54 15.68
CA MET A 1 -22.94 6.25 15.16
C MET A 1 -21.78 5.27 15.19
N ASP A 2 -21.81 4.30 16.09
CA ASP A 2 -20.71 3.36 16.37
C ASP A 2 -20.90 2.11 15.49
N LEU A 3 -20.20 2.05 14.35
CA LEU A 3 -20.30 0.92 13.43
C LEU A 3 -19.33 -0.18 13.87
N ARG A 4 -19.81 -1.11 14.68
CA ARG A 4 -19.06 -2.32 15.06
C ARG A 4 -19.27 -3.41 14.00
N CYS A 5 -18.29 -3.58 13.13
CA CYS A 5 -18.21 -4.77 12.29
C CYS A 5 -17.60 -5.93 13.10
N ARG A 6 -18.40 -6.95 13.42
CA ARG A 6 -17.89 -8.23 13.93
C ARG A 6 -17.72 -9.21 12.77
N SER A 7 -16.49 -9.55 12.41
CA SER A 7 -16.13 -10.88 11.91
C SER A 7 -14.61 -11.03 11.70
N SER A 8 -14.09 -12.17 12.16
CA SER A 8 -12.87 -12.89 11.74
C SER A 8 -11.51 -12.17 11.69
N ARG A 9 -10.64 -12.50 12.66
CA ARG A 9 -9.16 -12.69 12.59
C ARG A 9 -8.34 -11.85 11.58
N HIS A 10 -8.65 -10.57 11.42
CA HIS A 10 -7.85 -9.65 10.62
C HIS A 10 -7.69 -8.36 11.42
N ALA A 11 -6.54 -7.70 11.28
CA ALA A 11 -6.22 -6.43 11.93
C ALA A 11 -7.43 -5.48 11.82
N GLN A 12 -7.99 -5.09 12.97
CA GLN A 12 -9.11 -4.16 13.02
C GLN A 12 -8.56 -2.76 13.25
N SER A 13 -9.11 -1.75 12.59
CA SER A 13 -8.85 -0.36 12.92
C SER A 13 -10.16 0.33 13.28
N ILE A 14 -10.13 1.12 14.34
CA ILE A 14 -11.24 2.01 14.72
C ILE A 14 -10.77 3.43 14.42
N ILE A 15 -11.54 4.14 13.59
CA ILE A 15 -11.31 5.54 13.26
C ILE A 15 -12.29 6.36 14.09
N HIS A 16 -11.75 7.17 15.01
CA HIS A 16 -12.53 8.12 15.79
C HIS A 16 -12.20 9.54 15.34
N VAL A 17 -13.23 10.29 14.95
CA VAL A 17 -13.09 11.69 14.52
C VAL A 17 -13.70 12.58 15.59
N GLU A 18 -12.86 13.38 16.25
CA GLU A 18 -13.27 14.34 17.27
C GLU A 18 -12.84 15.74 16.82
N GLY A 19 -13.80 16.54 16.34
CA GLY A 19 -13.52 17.88 15.79
C GLY A 19 -12.61 17.83 14.55
N LYS A 20 -11.45 18.52 14.60
CA LYS A 20 -10.43 18.54 13.52
C LYS A 20 -9.37 17.44 13.67
N THR A 21 -9.52 16.55 14.64
CA THR A 21 -8.52 15.53 14.98
C THR A 21 -9.03 14.16 14.58
N ILE A 22 -8.22 13.42 13.83
CA ILE A 22 -8.48 12.02 13.48
C ILE A 22 -7.58 11.16 14.37
N ARG A 23 -8.19 10.36 15.25
CA ARG A 23 -7.48 9.31 15.99
C ARG A 23 -7.71 7.98 15.27
N ILE A 24 -6.62 7.38 14.79
CA ILE A 24 -6.65 6.05 14.19
C ILE A 24 -6.08 5.09 15.23
N THR A 25 -6.91 4.21 15.76
CA THR A 25 -6.46 3.11 16.62
C THR A 25 -6.34 1.86 15.77
N VAL A 26 -5.11 1.45 15.49
CA VAL A 26 -4.82 0.21 14.79
C VAL A 26 -4.64 -0.90 15.83
N PHE A 27 -5.51 -1.90 15.80
CA PHE A 27 -5.34 -3.13 16.57
C PHE A 27 -4.46 -4.08 15.74
N VAL A 28 -3.16 -3.98 15.94
CA VAL A 28 -2.22 -5.00 15.48
C VAL A 28 -2.26 -6.11 16.52
N ASP A 29 -2.87 -7.25 16.16
CA ASP A 29 -2.91 -8.42 17.02
C ASP A 29 -1.52 -9.09 17.01
N ALA A 30 -0.56 -8.46 17.68
CA ALA A 30 0.74 -9.02 17.97
C ALA A 30 0.74 -9.41 19.45
N TYR A 31 0.55 -10.71 19.70
CA TYR A 31 0.97 -11.43 20.92
C TYR A 31 1.28 -10.52 22.12
N ARG A 32 0.27 -10.22 22.97
CA ARG A 32 0.45 -9.60 24.29
C ARG A 32 1.34 -8.34 24.34
N GLY A 33 1.34 -7.50 23.30
CA GLY A 33 1.89 -6.15 23.38
C GLY A 33 0.79 -5.15 23.75
N THR A 34 1.02 -4.28 24.73
CA THR A 34 0.15 -3.11 24.98
C THR A 34 -0.05 -2.34 23.67
N PRO A 35 -1.30 -1.96 23.31
CA PRO A 35 -1.53 -1.13 22.12
C PRO A 35 -0.71 0.15 22.25
N ILE A 36 0.19 0.40 21.30
CA ILE A 36 0.89 1.69 21.21
C ILE A 36 -0.06 2.62 20.48
N PRO A 37 -0.65 3.65 21.13
CA PRO A 37 -1.43 4.64 20.43
C PRO A 37 -0.51 5.40 19.48
N ILE A 38 -0.75 5.25 18.18
CA ILE A 38 -0.13 6.10 17.17
C ILE A 38 -0.94 7.40 17.17
N GLU A 39 -0.49 8.39 17.95
CA GLU A 39 -1.05 9.74 17.86
C GLU A 39 -0.40 10.47 16.68
N LEU A 40 -1.14 10.57 15.58
CA LEU A 40 -0.75 11.42 14.46
C LEU A 40 -0.89 12.88 14.87
N ARG A 41 0.23 13.60 14.96
CA ARG A 41 0.20 15.03 15.25
C ARG A 41 -0.28 15.81 14.04
N LYS A 42 -0.82 17.01 14.30
CA LYS A 42 -1.28 17.91 13.25
C LYS A 42 -0.15 18.21 12.27
N GLY A 43 -0.35 17.85 11.00
CA GLY A 43 0.60 18.11 9.91
C GLY A 43 1.50 16.94 9.52
N GLU A 44 1.54 15.84 10.29
CA GLU A 44 2.45 14.72 10.02
C GLU A 44 2.13 13.97 8.71
N LEU A 45 0.87 14.02 8.26
CA LEU A 45 0.46 13.44 6.98
C LEU A 45 0.57 14.41 5.80
N ALA A 46 0.91 15.69 6.03
CA ALA A 46 0.93 16.69 4.96
C ALA A 46 1.94 16.32 3.86
N ALA A 47 3.13 15.86 4.24
CA ALA A 47 4.17 15.49 3.29
C ALA A 47 3.84 14.20 2.50
N PRO A 48 3.44 13.06 3.12
CA PRO A 48 3.01 11.89 2.37
C PRO A 48 1.84 12.14 1.41
N LEU A 49 0.90 13.02 1.78
CA LEU A 49 -0.26 13.35 0.94
C LEU A 49 0.11 14.18 -0.31
N CYS A 50 1.28 14.84 -0.32
CA CYS A 50 1.75 15.56 -1.52
C CYS A 50 1.94 14.62 -2.72
N TRP A 51 2.32 13.36 -2.51
CA TRP A 51 2.44 12.37 -3.60
C TRP A 51 1.12 12.18 -4.34
N TYR A 52 0.03 11.97 -3.59
CA TYR A 52 -1.30 11.84 -4.17
C TYR A 52 -1.79 13.15 -4.80
N LYS A 53 -1.47 14.30 -4.20
CA LYS A 53 -1.80 15.61 -4.77
C LYS A 53 -1.17 15.79 -6.16
N VAL A 54 0.10 15.40 -6.32
CA VAL A 54 0.80 15.46 -7.61
C VAL A 54 0.16 14.53 -8.64
N MET A 55 -0.14 13.28 -8.26
CA MET A 55 -0.77 12.29 -9.12
C MET A 55 -2.17 12.75 -9.60
N VAL A 56 -3.01 13.26 -8.70
CA VAL A 56 -4.36 13.74 -9.02
C VAL A 56 -4.35 14.99 -9.89
N LEU A 57 -3.39 15.89 -9.67
CA LEU A 57 -3.25 17.12 -10.47
C LEU A 57 -2.51 16.89 -11.80
N GLY A 58 -1.99 15.70 -12.06
CA GLY A 58 -1.25 15.37 -13.28
C GLY A 58 0.06 16.16 -13.42
N ILE A 59 0.69 16.53 -12.30
CA ILE A 59 1.96 17.28 -12.27
C ILE A 59 3.13 16.29 -12.36
N GLY A 60 3.16 15.49 -13.42
CA GLY A 60 4.26 14.56 -13.70
C GLY A 60 5.50 15.28 -14.22
N ASP A 61 6.68 14.77 -13.87
CA ASP A 61 8.00 15.20 -14.36
C ASP A 61 8.50 14.35 -15.54
N ASP A 62 7.71 13.39 -15.99
CA ASP A 62 7.98 12.46 -17.09
C ASP A 62 7.84 13.09 -18.48
N LYS A 63 7.43 14.37 -18.55
CA LYS A 63 7.27 15.13 -19.80
C LYS A 63 8.62 15.27 -20.52
N GLY A 64 8.78 14.49 -21.59
CA GLY A 64 9.98 14.51 -22.42
C GLY A 64 10.87 13.26 -22.28
N VAL A 65 10.50 12.30 -21.43
CA VAL A 65 11.15 10.99 -21.40
C VAL A 65 10.78 10.22 -22.68
N PRO A 66 11.76 9.85 -23.54
CA PRO A 66 11.48 9.06 -24.73
C PRO A 66 10.87 7.70 -24.36
N ALA A 67 9.91 7.22 -25.13
CA ALA A 67 9.23 5.95 -24.86
C ALA A 67 10.20 4.76 -24.75
N GLN A 68 11.32 4.78 -25.50
CA GLN A 68 12.36 3.74 -25.40
C GLN A 68 13.03 3.70 -24.02
N ASN A 69 13.05 4.80 -23.28
CA ASN A 69 13.62 4.87 -21.93
C ASN A 69 12.64 4.40 -20.85
N ILE A 70 11.36 4.19 -21.21
CA ILE A 70 10.34 3.66 -20.31
C ILE A 70 10.41 2.11 -20.29
N SER A 71 10.81 1.49 -21.40
CA SER A 71 11.06 0.05 -21.44
C SER A 71 12.37 -0.32 -20.74
N MET A 72 12.33 -1.32 -19.87
CA MET A 72 13.47 -1.80 -19.09
C MET A 72 14.01 -3.11 -19.64
N SER A 73 15.30 -3.12 -20.00
CA SER A 73 16.05 -4.31 -20.41
C SER A 73 16.86 -4.95 -19.28
N ILE A 74 16.83 -4.36 -18.08
CA ILE A 74 17.48 -4.94 -16.91
C ILE A 74 16.68 -6.13 -16.38
N LEU A 75 17.37 -7.06 -15.71
CA LEU A 75 16.71 -8.15 -15.01
C LEU A 75 15.84 -7.59 -13.88
N ALA A 76 14.53 -7.79 -14.00
CA ALA A 76 13.54 -7.32 -13.04
C ALA A 76 12.88 -8.52 -12.33
N PHE A 77 12.61 -8.34 -11.05
CA PHE A 77 11.77 -9.24 -10.26
C PHE A 77 10.51 -8.49 -9.83
N PHE A 78 9.34 -9.08 -10.09
CA PHE A 78 8.07 -8.55 -9.62
C PHE A 78 7.35 -9.58 -8.75
N GLY A 79 7.09 -9.20 -7.49
CA GLY A 79 6.48 -10.04 -6.49
C GLY A 79 5.10 -9.54 -6.05
N PRO A 80 4.03 -9.72 -6.85
CA PRO A 80 2.71 -9.22 -6.49
C PRO A 80 2.08 -10.01 -5.34
N ALA A 81 1.37 -9.28 -4.49
CA ALA A 81 0.55 -9.82 -3.40
C ALA A 81 -0.88 -10.08 -3.90
N LEU A 82 -1.37 -11.32 -3.78
CA LEU A 82 -2.65 -11.74 -4.35
C LEU A 82 -3.87 -11.22 -3.58
N GLU A 83 -3.71 -10.84 -2.31
CA GLU A 83 -4.77 -10.30 -1.45
C GLU A 83 -4.68 -8.78 -1.30
N ASP A 84 -3.82 -8.11 -2.09
CA ASP A 84 -3.71 -6.67 -2.13
C ASP A 84 -4.91 -6.05 -2.86
N TYR A 85 -5.66 -5.20 -2.18
CA TYR A 85 -6.83 -4.51 -2.75
C TYR A 85 -6.48 -3.20 -3.49
N VAL A 86 -5.26 -2.70 -3.33
CA VAL A 86 -4.75 -1.46 -3.95
C VAL A 86 -3.98 -1.79 -5.23
N ALA A 87 -3.02 -2.72 -5.14
CA ALA A 87 -2.15 -3.09 -6.26
C ALA A 87 -2.52 -4.47 -6.82
N LEU A 88 -3.64 -4.54 -7.55
CA LEU A 88 -4.16 -5.79 -8.09
C LEU A 88 -3.16 -6.48 -9.04
N ALA A 89 -2.75 -7.69 -8.68
CA ALA A 89 -1.83 -8.52 -9.48
C ALA A 89 -2.30 -8.68 -10.94
N ALA A 90 -3.61 -8.91 -11.13
CA ALA A 90 -4.23 -9.09 -12.44
C ALA A 90 -4.06 -7.87 -13.37
N LEU A 91 -3.94 -6.66 -12.82
CA LEU A 91 -3.73 -5.43 -13.60
C LEU A 91 -2.24 -5.10 -13.76
N ALA A 92 -1.46 -5.36 -12.71
CA ALA A 92 -0.04 -5.01 -12.68
C ALA A 92 0.81 -5.94 -13.56
N ILE A 93 0.60 -7.26 -13.50
CA ILE A 93 1.43 -8.25 -14.22
C ILE A 93 1.47 -7.98 -15.74
N PRO A 94 0.33 -7.82 -16.45
CA PRO A 94 0.35 -7.58 -17.90
C PRO A 94 1.02 -6.26 -18.27
N THR A 95 0.91 -5.25 -17.40
CA THR A 95 1.52 -3.94 -17.62
C THR A 95 3.04 -4.02 -17.49
N ILE A 96 3.54 -4.67 -16.45
CA ILE A 96 4.97 -4.82 -16.19
C ILE A 96 5.62 -5.73 -17.24
N GLN A 97 4.94 -6.79 -17.67
CA GLN A 97 5.39 -7.67 -18.75
C GLN A 97 5.59 -6.92 -20.09
N LYS A 98 4.77 -5.90 -20.37
CA LYS A 98 4.94 -5.08 -21.58
C LYS A 98 6.15 -4.14 -21.49
N LEU A 99 6.51 -3.72 -20.28
CA LEU A 99 7.57 -2.74 -20.04
C LEU A 99 8.93 -3.39 -19.78
N CYS A 100 8.97 -4.62 -19.26
CA CYS A 100 10.20 -5.28 -18.84
C CYS A 100 10.48 -6.50 -19.72
N SER A 101 11.57 -6.47 -20.51
CA SER A 101 11.91 -7.58 -21.40
C SER A 101 12.51 -8.81 -20.66
N HIS A 102 13.05 -8.61 -19.46
CA HIS A 102 13.65 -9.66 -18.63
C HIS A 102 13.00 -9.70 -17.24
N LEU A 103 11.75 -10.17 -17.17
CA LEU A 103 10.94 -10.17 -15.95
C LEU A 103 10.78 -11.58 -15.36
N THR A 104 11.12 -11.73 -14.08
CA THR A 104 10.67 -12.86 -13.26
C THR A 104 9.48 -12.42 -12.42
N VAL A 105 8.35 -13.14 -12.54
CA VAL A 105 7.17 -12.90 -11.70
C VAL A 105 7.00 -14.04 -10.70
N LYS A 106 6.80 -13.71 -9.42
CA LYS A 106 6.45 -14.69 -8.38
C LYS A 106 5.31 -14.15 -7.52
N GLU A 107 4.18 -14.81 -7.57
CA GLU A 107 3.01 -14.42 -6.79
C GLU A 107 3.16 -14.83 -5.31
N PHE A 108 2.69 -13.96 -4.41
CA PHE A 108 2.68 -14.21 -2.97
C PHE A 108 1.25 -14.14 -2.44
N HIS A 109 0.87 -15.15 -1.65
CA HIS A 109 -0.41 -15.16 -0.94
C HIS A 109 -0.29 -14.32 0.33
N THR A 110 -0.26 -13.01 0.13
CA THR A 110 -0.13 -11.99 1.18
C THR A 110 -1.01 -10.79 0.83
N ASN A 111 -1.22 -9.93 1.82
CA ASN A 111 -1.90 -8.65 1.65
C ASN A 111 -0.94 -7.53 1.20
N HIS A 112 -1.46 -6.31 1.08
CA HIS A 112 -0.72 -5.10 0.66
C HIS A 112 0.63 -4.89 1.36
N TRP A 113 0.75 -5.34 2.61
CA TRP A 113 1.96 -5.20 3.41
C TRP A 113 2.84 -6.44 3.34
N ALA A 114 3.06 -6.99 2.13
CA ALA A 114 3.73 -8.26 1.91
C ALA A 114 5.09 -8.38 2.65
N GLN A 115 5.85 -7.29 2.74
CA GLN A 115 7.15 -7.26 3.42
C GLN A 115 7.08 -7.42 4.95
N THR A 116 5.94 -7.11 5.57
CA THR A 116 5.70 -7.32 7.00
C THR A 116 4.67 -8.41 7.26
N HIS A 117 3.99 -8.86 6.21
CA HIS A 117 3.11 -10.01 6.25
C HIS A 117 3.97 -11.23 6.59
N ASN A 118 3.67 -11.85 7.71
CA ASN A 118 4.30 -13.09 8.14
C ASN A 118 3.35 -14.23 7.76
N PRO A 119 3.47 -14.85 6.57
CA PRO A 119 2.61 -15.93 6.16
C PRO A 119 3.04 -17.21 6.89
N THR A 120 2.89 -17.22 8.22
CA THR A 120 3.28 -18.29 9.14
C THR A 120 4.78 -18.66 9.15
N ARG A 121 5.31 -18.73 10.36
CA ARG A 121 6.59 -19.35 10.72
C ARG A 121 6.57 -20.85 10.43
#